data_AF-A0A8J7RUD0-F1
#
_entry.id   AF-A0A8J7RUD0-F1
#
_cell.length_a   1.000
_cell.length_b   1.000
_cell.length_c   1.000
_cell.angle_alpha   90.00
_cell.angle_beta   90.00
_cell.angle_gamma   90.00
#
_symmetry.space_group_name_H-M   'P 1'
#
loop_
_entity.id
_entity.type
_entity.pdbx_description
1 polymer ?
#
loop_
_entity_poly.entity_id
_entity_poly.type
_entity_poly.pdbx_seq_one_letter_code
_entity_poly.pdbx_strand_id
1 'polypeptide(L)'
;MVTDRLADGVRIAQLLASEVTGNESRLRGLTVVDADPDVEATTDGALAYRIARETPDNDGEAMEPIAEVYVQPDRARIEAIGAPETAATAATEADLRVRPKAVRPPRTLVFVEDGAQVKRALAVLEAVGDGPHTR
;
A
#
# COMPACT_ATOMS: atom_id res chain seq x y z
N MET A 1 3.29 -30.45 7.44
CA MET A 1 2.47 -30.00 6.29
C MET A 1 2.00 -28.57 6.60
N VAL A 2 2.82 -27.56 6.30
CA VAL A 2 2.47 -26.13 6.43
C VAL A 2 3.11 -25.46 5.23
N THR A 3 2.44 -25.59 4.09
CA THR A 3 2.81 -24.89 2.86
C THR A 3 2.03 -23.58 2.89
N ASP A 4 2.73 -22.44 2.90
CA ASP A 4 2.23 -21.10 2.62
C ASP A 4 0.88 -20.65 3.21
N ARG A 5 0.86 -20.33 4.51
CA ARG A 5 -0.23 -19.54 5.14
C ARG A 5 -0.20 -18.04 4.77
N LEU A 6 0.61 -17.64 3.79
CA LEU A 6 0.76 -16.26 3.35
C LEU A 6 0.19 -15.98 1.96
N ALA A 7 -0.50 -16.93 1.32
CA ALA A 7 -1.37 -16.67 0.18
C ALA A 7 -2.80 -16.29 0.61
N ASP A 8 -2.96 -15.84 1.85
CA ASP A 8 -4.22 -15.36 2.41
C ASP A 8 -4.17 -13.83 2.38
N GLY A 9 -4.96 -13.21 1.51
CA GLY A 9 -4.88 -11.76 1.29
C GLY A 9 -5.17 -10.93 2.53
N VAL A 10 -5.99 -11.43 3.47
CA VAL A 10 -6.21 -10.75 4.75
C VAL A 10 -4.92 -10.78 5.58
N ARG A 11 -4.25 -11.93 5.68
CA ARG A 11 -2.97 -12.02 6.39
C ARG A 11 -1.88 -11.18 5.73
N ILE A 12 -1.82 -11.14 4.40
CA ILE A 12 -0.88 -10.28 3.67
C ILE A 12 -1.13 -8.81 4.03
N ALA A 13 -2.38 -8.36 4.00
CA ALA A 13 -2.73 -6.98 4.32
C ALA A 13 -2.46 -6.62 5.78
N GLN A 14 -2.72 -7.54 6.71
CA GLN A 14 -2.39 -7.36 8.13
C GLN A 14 -0.88 -7.26 8.35
N LEU A 15 -0.09 -8.10 7.67
CA LEU A 15 1.37 -8.02 7.73
C LEU A 15 1.86 -6.68 7.18
N LEU A 16 1.33 -6.24 6.03
CA LEU A 16 1.65 -4.94 5.46
C LEU A 16 1.31 -3.79 6.43
N ALA A 17 0.14 -3.82 7.06
CA ALA A 17 -0.27 -2.81 8.04
C ALA A 17 0.69 -2.75 9.24
N SER A 18 1.06 -3.92 9.77
CA SER A 18 2.03 -4.02 10.88
C SER A 18 3.39 -3.45 10.50
N GLU A 19 3.83 -3.67 9.26
CA GLU A 19 5.11 -3.16 8.76
C GLU A 19 5.08 -1.65 8.54
N VAL A 20 3.97 -1.10 8.03
CA VAL A 20 3.79 0.35 7.86
C VAL A 20 3.82 1.05 9.22
N THR A 21 3.03 0.57 10.17
CA THR A 21 2.97 1.16 11.52
C THR A 21 4.26 0.94 12.32
N GLY A 22 4.97 -0.17 12.08
CA GLY A 22 6.21 -0.50 12.79
C GLY A 22 7.49 0.12 12.22
N ASN A 23 7.45 0.68 11.01
CA ASN A 23 8.64 1.17 10.31
C ASN A 23 8.74 2.70 10.32
N GLU A 24 8.96 3.25 11.51
CA GLU A 24 9.05 4.69 11.76
C GLU A 24 10.29 5.37 11.12
N SER A 25 11.24 4.57 10.61
CA SER A 25 12.46 5.08 9.98
C SER A 25 12.29 5.34 8.49
N ARG A 26 11.91 4.32 7.70
CA ARG A 26 11.79 4.45 6.22
C ARG A 26 10.45 5.01 5.78
N LEU A 27 9.39 4.72 6.54
CA LEU A 27 8.04 5.15 6.23
C LEU A 27 7.63 6.31 7.15
N ARG A 28 8.59 7.14 7.53
CA ARG A 28 8.38 8.26 8.44
C ARG A 28 7.33 9.21 7.86
N GLY A 29 6.30 9.51 8.63
CA GLY A 29 5.19 10.37 8.20
C GLY A 29 4.09 9.62 7.44
N LEU A 30 4.22 8.31 7.21
CA LEU A 30 3.12 7.46 6.76
C LEU A 30 2.45 6.77 7.94
N THR A 31 1.13 6.66 7.89
CA THR A 31 0.36 5.90 8.87
C THR A 31 -0.83 5.21 8.24
N VAL A 32 -1.31 4.17 8.92
CA VAL A 32 -2.55 3.48 8.55
C VAL A 32 -3.74 4.22 9.15
N VAL A 33 -4.73 4.55 8.32
CA VAL A 33 -5.98 5.20 8.72
C VAL A 33 -7.18 4.43 8.17
N ASP A 34 -8.36 4.66 8.75
CA ASP A 34 -9.62 4.01 8.35
C ASP A 34 -9.54 2.47 8.27
N ALA A 35 -8.82 1.84 9.20
CA ALA A 35 -8.66 0.39 9.19
C ALA A 35 -9.91 -0.34 9.65
N ASP A 36 -10.34 -1.32 8.84
CA ASP A 36 -11.38 -2.29 9.14
C ASP A 36 -10.74 -3.63 9.55
N PRO A 37 -10.71 -3.97 10.86
CA PRO A 37 -10.11 -5.22 11.34
C PRO A 37 -10.95 -6.46 11.01
N ASP A 38 -12.24 -6.29 10.71
CA ASP A 38 -13.20 -7.37 10.44
C ASP A 38 -13.44 -7.57 8.93
N VAL A 39 -12.64 -6.91 8.09
CA VAL A 39 -12.76 -6.98 6.63
C VAL A 39 -12.66 -8.42 6.11
N GLU A 40 -13.65 -8.81 5.31
CA GLU A 40 -13.65 -10.09 4.61
C GLU A 40 -13.13 -9.94 3.18
N ALA A 41 -12.28 -10.88 2.75
CA ALA A 41 -11.73 -10.87 1.41
C ALA A 41 -12.81 -11.10 0.34
N THR A 42 -12.82 -10.26 -0.69
CA THR A 42 -13.73 -10.40 -1.85
C THR A 42 -12.95 -10.49 -3.15
N THR A 43 -13.53 -11.10 -4.19
CA THR A 43 -12.86 -11.27 -5.48
C THR A 43 -12.49 -9.93 -6.14
N ASP A 44 -13.34 -8.91 -5.99
CA ASP A 44 -13.07 -7.56 -6.50
C ASP A 44 -12.11 -6.76 -5.61
N GLY A 45 -11.90 -7.22 -4.38
CA GLY A 45 -11.09 -6.56 -3.36
C GLY A 45 -11.96 -5.75 -2.40
N ALA A 46 -11.95 -6.09 -1.12
CA ALA A 46 -12.58 -5.27 -0.08
C ALA A 46 -11.58 -4.27 0.48
N LEU A 47 -11.97 -3.01 0.67
CA LEU A 47 -11.09 -1.99 1.26
C LEU A 47 -10.82 -2.37 2.71
N ALA A 48 -9.55 -2.61 3.05
CA ALA A 48 -9.14 -2.95 4.41
C ALA A 48 -8.71 -1.71 5.20
N TYR A 49 -7.93 -0.82 4.58
CA TYR A 49 -7.46 0.42 5.20
C TYR A 49 -6.89 1.37 4.16
N ARG A 50 -6.59 2.59 4.59
CA ARG A 50 -5.86 3.58 3.81
C ARG A 50 -4.50 3.87 4.43
N ILE A 51 -3.56 4.28 3.59
CA ILE A 51 -2.26 4.79 4.03
C ILE A 51 -2.24 6.28 3.72
N ALA A 52 -2.05 7.09 4.76
CA ALA A 52 -2.00 8.53 4.66
C ALA A 52 -0.66 9.07 5.09
N ARG A 53 -0.28 10.21 4.48
CA ARG A 53 0.93 10.96 4.80
C ARG A 53 0.56 12.21 5.60
N GLU A 54 1.32 12.50 6.64
CA GLU A 54 1.24 13.78 7.34
C GLU A 54 1.65 14.93 6.41
N THR A 55 0.81 15.95 6.24
CA THR A 55 1.17 17.15 5.47
C THR A 55 1.49 18.32 6.41
N PRO A 56 2.65 18.98 6.24
CA PRO A 56 3.05 20.11 7.08
C PRO A 56 2.31 21.42 6.75
N ASP A 57 1.56 21.47 5.63
CA ASP A 57 1.04 22.72 5.04
C ASP A 57 -0.36 23.15 5.53
N ASN A 58 -0.99 22.38 6.41
CA ASN A 58 -2.28 22.77 7.00
C ASN A 58 -2.15 22.91 8.52
N ASP A 59 -2.83 23.92 9.05
CA ASP A 59 -2.91 24.42 10.44
C ASP A 59 -3.35 23.37 11.50
N GLY A 60 -2.79 22.16 11.46
CA GLY A 60 -3.06 21.03 12.35
C GLY A 60 -3.32 19.72 11.60
N GLU A 61 -2.46 18.72 11.82
CA GLU A 61 -2.73 17.26 11.72
C GLU A 61 -3.48 16.74 10.46
N ALA A 62 -3.38 17.43 9.32
CA ALA A 62 -4.05 16.96 8.11
C ALA A 62 -3.29 15.75 7.53
N MET A 63 -4.02 14.67 7.30
CA MET A 63 -3.51 13.43 6.73
C MET A 63 -3.99 13.30 5.28
N GLU A 64 -3.05 13.23 4.34
CA GLU A 64 -3.34 13.08 2.92
C GLU A 64 -3.30 11.59 2.53
N PRO A 65 -4.42 10.97 2.09
CA PRO A 65 -4.42 9.58 1.67
C PRO A 65 -3.65 9.41 0.36
N ILE A 66 -2.54 8.67 0.42
CA ILE A 66 -1.67 8.41 -0.73
C ILE A 66 -1.89 7.00 -1.33
N ALA A 67 -2.41 6.05 -0.55
CA ALA A 67 -2.70 4.70 -1.02
C ALA A 67 -3.89 4.08 -0.30
N GLU A 68 -4.56 3.15 -0.98
CA GLU A 68 -5.65 2.33 -0.45
C GLU A 68 -5.27 0.85 -0.55
N VAL A 69 -5.51 0.07 0.50
CA VAL A 69 -5.20 -1.37 0.52
C VAL A 69 -6.49 -2.17 0.48
N TYR A 70 -6.59 -3.03 -0.52
CA TYR A 70 -7.71 -3.93 -0.74
C TYR A 70 -7.31 -5.39 -0.54
N VAL A 71 -8.18 -6.17 0.07
CA VAL A 71 -7.97 -7.60 0.31
C VAL A 71 -8.77 -8.46 -0.66
N GLN A 72 -8.08 -9.37 -1.33
CA GLN A 72 -8.64 -10.44 -2.15
C GLN A 72 -8.33 -11.79 -1.49
N PRO A 73 -9.00 -12.90 -1.85
CA PRO A 73 -8.79 -14.18 -1.15
C PRO A 73 -7.34 -14.64 -1.16
N ASP A 74 -6.63 -14.39 -2.26
CA ASP A 74 -5.28 -14.89 -2.54
C ASP A 74 -4.17 -13.84 -2.40
N ARG A 75 -4.52 -12.55 -2.24
CA ARG A 75 -3.55 -11.44 -2.28
C ARG A 75 -4.08 -10.14 -1.69
N ALA A 76 -3.17 -9.24 -1.36
CA ALA A 76 -3.51 -7.83 -1.14
C ALA A 76 -3.23 -7.02 -2.42
N ARG A 77 -3.95 -5.92 -2.58
CA ARG A 77 -3.83 -4.99 -3.71
C ARG A 77 -3.74 -3.57 -3.18
N ILE A 78 -2.64 -2.90 -3.49
CA ILE A 78 -2.41 -1.51 -3.14
C ILE A 78 -2.84 -0.66 -4.35
N GLU A 79 -3.79 0.25 -4.17
CA GLU A 79 -4.07 1.33 -5.13
C GLU A 79 -3.30 2.58 -4.70
N ALA A 80 -2.27 2.96 -5.45
CA ALA A 80 -1.58 4.25 -5.27
C ALA A 80 -2.43 5.37 -5.89
N ILE A 81 -2.78 6.34 -5.05
CA ILE A 81 -3.52 7.56 -5.40
C ILE A 81 -2.54 8.73 -5.52
N GLY A 82 -1.62 8.85 -4.57
CA GLY A 82 -0.49 9.77 -4.62
C GLY A 82 0.61 9.22 -5.52
N ALA A 83 1.22 10.09 -6.33
CA ALA A 83 2.36 9.77 -7.21
C ALA A 83 2.24 8.40 -7.95
N PRO A 84 1.14 8.15 -8.71
CA PRO A 84 0.89 6.84 -9.31
C PRO A 84 1.98 6.41 -10.30
N GLU A 85 2.67 7.34 -10.96
CA GLU A 85 3.80 7.04 -11.85
C GLU A 85 5.02 6.54 -11.05
N THR A 86 5.34 7.20 -9.92
CA THR A 86 6.40 6.75 -9.01
C THR A 86 6.10 5.36 -8.46
N ALA A 87 4.85 5.10 -8.08
CA ALA A 87 4.41 3.79 -7.63
C ALA A 87 4.64 2.71 -8.71
N ALA A 88 4.34 3.03 -9.97
CA ALA A 88 4.51 2.08 -11.07
C ALA A 88 5.99 1.74 -11.33
N THR A 89 6.86 2.76 -11.33
CA THR A 89 8.31 2.59 -11.51
C THR A 89 8.90 1.78 -10.36
N ALA A 90 8.67 2.20 -9.11
CA ALA A 90 9.23 1.54 -7.93
C ALA A 90 8.75 0.08 -7.81
N ALA A 91 7.47 -0.18 -8.10
CA ALA A 91 6.95 -1.55 -8.05
C ALA A 91 7.51 -2.43 -9.18
N THR A 92 7.76 -1.87 -10.37
CA THR A 92 8.42 -2.60 -11.46
C THR A 92 9.87 -2.94 -11.10
N GLU A 93 10.62 -1.99 -10.54
CA GLU A 93 12.00 -2.20 -10.09
C GLU A 93 12.08 -3.22 -8.94
N ALA A 94 11.06 -3.25 -8.08
CA ALA A 94 10.93 -4.20 -7.00
C ALA A 94 10.41 -5.59 -7.43
N ASP A 95 10.23 -5.83 -8.73
CA ASP A 95 9.72 -7.10 -9.28
C ASP A 95 8.33 -7.46 -8.70
N LEU A 96 7.45 -6.46 -8.63
CA LEU A 96 6.04 -6.61 -8.27
C LEU A 96 5.16 -6.48 -9.51
N ARG A 97 4.01 -7.16 -9.48
CA ARG A 97 3.02 -7.02 -10.55
C ARG A 97 2.31 -5.69 -10.43
N VAL A 98 2.34 -4.91 -11.51
CA VAL A 98 1.74 -3.57 -11.58
C VAL A 98 0.68 -3.50 -12.68
N ARG A 99 -0.40 -2.75 -12.43
CA ARG A 99 -1.35 -2.35 -13.48
C ARG A 99 -1.78 -0.89 -13.31
N PRO A 100 -1.46 0.00 -14.27
CA PRO A 100 -2.05 1.32 -14.33
C PRO A 100 -3.58 1.22 -14.53
N LYS A 101 -4.32 2.11 -13.87
CA LYS A 101 -5.77 2.21 -13.94
C LYS A 101 -6.13 3.56 -14.54
N ALA A 102 -6.74 3.56 -15.72
CA ALA A 102 -7.15 4.76 -16.46
C ALA A 102 -8.43 5.38 -15.85
N VAL A 103 -8.33 5.84 -14.61
CA VAL A 103 -9.34 6.63 -13.89
C VAL A 103 -8.86 8.07 -13.72
N ARG A 104 -9.72 8.98 -13.25
CA ARG A 104 -9.35 10.36 -12.93
C ARG A 104 -9.67 10.66 -11.46
N PRO A 105 -8.69 11.01 -10.63
CA PRO A 105 -7.24 11.04 -10.92
C PRO A 105 -6.67 9.64 -11.25
N PRO A 106 -5.57 9.56 -12.02
CA PRO A 106 -4.94 8.28 -12.39
C PRO A 106 -4.51 7.52 -11.14
N ARG A 107 -4.55 6.18 -11.22
CA ARG A 107 -4.16 5.31 -10.12
C ARG A 107 -3.26 4.19 -10.63
N THR A 108 -2.40 3.67 -9.75
CA THR A 108 -1.57 2.50 -10.03
C THR A 108 -1.91 1.38 -9.06
N LEU A 109 -2.20 0.19 -9.60
CA LEU A 109 -2.44 -1.02 -8.83
C LEU A 109 -1.14 -1.79 -8.67
N VAL A 110 -0.79 -2.15 -7.44
CA VAL A 110 0.33 -3.04 -7.11
C VAL A 110 -0.24 -4.27 -6.40
N PHE A 111 0.10 -5.46 -6.88
CA PHE A 111 -0.36 -6.72 -6.30
C PHE A 111 0.72 -7.29 -5.37
N VAL A 112 0.30 -7.77 -4.20
CA VAL A 112 1.15 -8.36 -3.17
C VAL A 112 0.58 -9.74 -2.85
N GLU A 113 1.26 -10.78 -3.29
CA GLU A 113 0.75 -12.17 -3.28
C GLU A 113 1.37 -13.01 -2.14
N ASP A 114 2.42 -12.50 -1.48
CA ASP A 114 3.11 -13.18 -0.38
C ASP A 114 3.86 -12.18 0.53
N GLY A 115 4.49 -12.69 1.59
CA GLY A 115 5.18 -11.87 2.59
C GLY A 115 6.54 -11.34 2.16
N ALA A 116 7.21 -11.99 1.20
CA ALA A 116 8.41 -11.43 0.61
C ALA A 116 8.04 -10.21 -0.25
N GLN A 117 6.91 -10.28 -0.96
CA GLN A 117 6.34 -9.15 -1.69
C GLN A 117 5.90 -8.01 -0.76
N VAL A 118 5.48 -8.28 0.48
CA VAL A 118 5.21 -7.21 1.46
C VAL A 118 6.45 -6.33 1.67
N LYS A 119 7.63 -6.92 1.86
CA LYS A 119 8.88 -6.15 2.04
C LYS A 119 9.23 -5.32 0.82
N ARG A 120 8.98 -5.85 -0.38
CA ARG A 120 9.15 -5.12 -1.65
C ARG A 120 8.15 -3.97 -1.77
N ALA A 121 6.91 -4.17 -1.32
CA ALA A 121 5.87 -3.15 -1.34
C ALA A 121 6.18 -1.97 -0.40
N LEU A 122 6.92 -2.19 0.71
CA LEU A 122 7.37 -1.08 1.56
C LEU A 122 8.27 -0.09 0.81
N ALA A 123 9.14 -0.57 -0.08
CA ALA A 123 9.99 0.31 -0.90
C ALA A 123 9.15 1.16 -1.87
N VAL A 124 8.02 0.62 -2.35
CA VAL A 124 7.07 1.38 -3.18
C VAL A 124 6.38 2.46 -2.36
N LEU A 125 5.94 2.13 -1.14
CA LEU A 125 5.29 3.09 -0.25
C LEU A 125 6.25 4.21 0.19
N GLU A 126 7.51 3.89 0.46
CA GLU A 126 8.59 4.85 0.72
C GLU A 126 8.73 5.84 -0.44
N ALA A 127 8.87 5.34 -1.67
CA ALA A 127 9.00 6.18 -2.86
C ALA A 127 7.76 7.07 -3.12
N VAL A 128 6.55 6.59 -2.81
CA VAL A 128 5.32 7.39 -2.93
C VAL A 128 5.23 8.44 -1.81
N GLY A 129 5.61 8.08 -0.59
CA GLY A 129 5.57 8.94 0.59
C GLY A 129 6.52 10.13 0.52
N ASP A 130 7.74 9.92 0.02
CA ASP A 130 8.74 10.97 -0.18
C ASP A 130 8.31 12.04 -1.21
N GLY A 131 7.26 11.75 -2.01
CA GLY A 131 6.85 12.58 -3.13
C GLY A 131 7.90 12.58 -4.25
N PRO A 132 7.65 13.26 -5.37
CA PRO A 132 8.66 13.37 -6.42
C PRO A 132 9.90 14.05 -5.84
N HIS A 133 11.02 13.32 -5.80
CA HIS A 133 12.34 13.89 -5.58
C HIS A 133 12.59 14.95 -6.66
N THR A 134 12.23 16.20 -6.39
CA THR A 134 12.77 17.34 -7.12
C THR A 134 14.19 17.50 -6.58
N ARG A 135 15.14 16.93 -7.31
CA ARG A 135 16.57 17.21 -7.15
C ARG A 135 17.00 18.19 -8.22
#